data_AF-A0A199VTZ4-F1
#
_entry.id   AF-A0A199VTZ4-F1
#
_cell.length_a   1.000
_cell.length_b   1.000
_cell.length_c   1.000
_cell.angle_alpha   90.00
_cell.angle_beta   90.00
_cell.angle_gamma   90.00
#
_symmetry.space_group_name_H-M   'P 1'
#
loop_
_entity.id
_entity.type
_entity.pdbx_description
1 polymer ?
#
loop_
_entity_poly.entity_id
_entity_poly.type
_entity_poly.pdbx_seq_one_letter_code
_entity_poly.pdbx_strand_id
1 'polypeptide(L)'
;MDSTMDNNVAADDSLGDSLKDVQESSLRLSVDIENKEATKGEGEVQDQYPILRKRRRLFVIAVDCYTDSGGFDKKMTQAIEETIKAVKSDPHLAKISGFVLSTAMPMNETLESLNMGNIHMKDFDALICSSGSEMYYPGSYSGSEEDSKFSLDFDYAKHIEYRWGHEGVKRTIVKLMNSQDGQGENKSESSVAVVDEDEGSSNGHCVSFLVKDKTKAMPVDKLREKLRIRGLRCHLMYCRNSTRLQVIPLLASRSQALRYLFVRWGVNVANMYIIAGEKGDTDLEELLSGSQKKVILKGAVERGSEELLRTSGSYKKKDIVPADSPFIFYTNNDSSQQILRKQFKKQAKLVMGSDL
;
A
#
# COMPACT_ATOMS: atom_id res chain seq x y z
N MET A 1 40.43 5.48 51.94
CA MET A 1 39.20 4.99 52.61
C MET A 1 38.16 4.86 51.53
N ASP A 2 37.85 3.59 51.29
CA ASP A 2 37.04 3.06 50.22
C ASP A 2 35.57 3.18 50.62
N SER A 3 34.71 3.69 49.74
CA SER A 3 33.25 3.61 49.89
C SER A 3 32.60 3.61 48.52
N THR A 4 32.53 2.43 47.94
CA THR A 4 31.65 2.06 46.83
C THR A 4 30.18 2.31 47.23
N MET A 5 29.48 3.13 46.45
CA MET A 5 28.02 3.18 46.42
C MET A 5 27.55 2.27 45.28
N ASP A 6 26.90 1.18 45.65
CA ASP A 6 26.20 0.27 44.74
C ASP A 6 24.97 0.97 44.14
N ASN A 7 25.00 1.21 42.83
CA ASN A 7 23.82 1.52 42.03
C ASN A 7 23.47 0.28 41.20
N ASN A 8 22.55 -0.53 41.71
CA ASN A 8 21.89 -1.60 40.97
C ASN A 8 21.03 -1.00 39.83
N VAL A 9 21.55 -1.05 38.61
CA VAL A 9 20.75 -0.87 37.40
C VAL A 9 20.15 -2.23 37.06
N ALA A 10 18.86 -2.41 37.38
CA ALA A 10 18.08 -3.55 36.89
C ALA A 10 17.92 -3.42 35.38
N ALA A 11 18.69 -4.21 34.62
CA ALA A 11 18.58 -4.33 33.19
C ALA A 11 17.46 -5.32 32.82
N ASP A 12 16.45 -4.82 32.12
CA ASP A 12 15.94 -5.35 30.85
C ASP A 12 15.59 -6.85 30.70
N ASP A 13 14.89 -7.45 31.66
CA ASP A 13 14.29 -8.79 31.49
C ASP A 13 12.88 -8.76 30.86
N SER A 14 12.27 -7.58 30.67
CA SER A 14 10.88 -7.48 30.20
C SER A 14 10.72 -7.50 28.67
N LEU A 15 11.76 -7.14 27.90
CA LEU A 15 11.70 -7.12 26.42
C LEU A 15 12.00 -8.49 25.80
N GLY A 16 12.74 -9.35 26.53
CA GLY A 16 13.08 -10.70 26.10
C GLY A 16 11.88 -11.66 26.06
N ASP A 17 10.95 -11.52 27.00
CA ASP A 17 9.76 -12.37 27.07
C ASP A 17 8.77 -12.08 25.93
N SER A 18 8.51 -10.80 25.62
CA SER A 18 7.58 -10.43 24.54
C SER A 18 8.05 -10.86 23.15
N LEU A 19 9.37 -10.89 22.89
CA LEU A 19 9.91 -11.37 21.62
C LEU A 19 9.88 -12.90 21.51
N LYS A 20 10.12 -13.61 22.62
CA LYS A 20 9.96 -15.06 22.69
C LYS A 20 8.51 -15.47 22.52
N ASP A 21 7.57 -14.75 23.13
CA ASP A 21 6.13 -15.01 22.98
C ASP A 21 5.65 -14.83 21.53
N VAL A 22 6.17 -13.85 20.80
CA VAL A 22 5.87 -13.64 19.37
C VAL A 22 6.50 -14.74 18.49
N GLN A 23 7.72 -15.18 18.82
CA GLN A 23 8.37 -16.29 18.10
C GLN A 23 7.70 -17.64 18.39
N GLU A 24 7.34 -17.91 19.65
CA GLU A 24 6.64 -19.14 20.04
C GLU A 24 5.21 -19.18 19.48
N SER A 25 4.50 -18.05 19.43
CA SER A 25 3.19 -17.97 18.77
C SER A 25 3.30 -18.15 17.25
N SER A 26 4.34 -17.61 16.61
CA SER A 26 4.60 -17.84 15.18
C SER A 26 5.03 -19.28 14.86
N LEU A 27 5.77 -19.93 15.77
CA LEU A 27 6.17 -21.34 15.66
C LEU A 27 4.98 -22.28 15.90
N ARG A 28 4.13 -21.98 16.88
CA ARG A 28 2.87 -22.72 17.11
C ARG A 28 1.94 -22.63 15.90
N LEU A 29 1.80 -21.44 15.30
CA LEU A 29 1.02 -21.26 14.08
C LEU A 29 1.58 -22.03 12.88
N SER A 30 2.90 -22.22 12.78
CA SER A 30 3.51 -23.00 11.68
C SER A 30 3.39 -24.51 11.90
N VAL A 31 3.50 -24.99 13.14
CA VAL A 31 3.29 -26.40 13.50
C VAL A 31 1.80 -26.81 13.40
N ASP A 32 0.87 -25.91 13.76
CA ASP A 32 -0.57 -26.17 13.64
C ASP A 32 -1.05 -26.20 12.19
N ILE A 33 -0.32 -25.58 11.25
CA ILE A 33 -0.57 -25.68 9.81
C ILE A 33 -0.14 -27.07 9.29
N GLU A 34 0.97 -27.63 9.77
CA GLU A 34 1.42 -28.99 9.40
C GLU A 34 0.53 -30.08 10.04
N ASN A 35 0.05 -29.89 11.27
CA ASN A 35 -0.79 -30.88 11.96
C ASN A 35 -2.27 -30.87 11.52
N LYS A 36 -2.77 -29.79 10.92
CA LYS A 36 -4.14 -29.72 10.39
C LYS A 36 -4.37 -30.58 9.12
N GLU A 37 -3.31 -31.11 8.50
CA GLU A 37 -3.47 -32.12 7.45
C GLU A 37 -3.86 -33.52 8.01
N ALA A 38 -3.80 -33.75 9.33
CA ALA A 38 -3.97 -35.09 9.92
C ALA A 38 -5.26 -35.32 10.75
N THR A 39 -6.08 -34.31 11.07
CA THR A 39 -7.30 -34.54 11.87
C THR A 39 -8.53 -33.83 11.30
N LYS A 40 -9.38 -34.60 10.60
CA LYS A 40 -10.77 -34.23 10.33
C LYS A 40 -11.58 -34.41 11.61
N GLY A 41 -12.15 -33.32 12.14
CA GLY A 41 -13.09 -33.39 13.26
C GLY A 41 -13.50 -32.01 13.80
N GLU A 42 -14.65 -31.55 13.33
CA GLU A 42 -15.64 -30.68 14.00
C GLU A 42 -15.26 -29.24 14.38
N GLY A 43 -15.79 -28.30 13.59
CA GLY A 43 -15.74 -26.85 13.81
C GLY A 43 -15.31 -26.07 12.57
N GLU A 44 -16.00 -26.23 11.43
CA GLU A 44 -15.68 -25.52 10.18
C GLU A 44 -15.88 -24.01 10.36
N VAL A 45 -14.78 -23.28 10.63
CA VAL A 45 -14.64 -21.92 10.09
C VAL A 45 -14.55 -22.11 8.59
N GLN A 46 -15.68 -21.96 7.91
CA GLN A 46 -15.78 -22.06 6.47
C GLN A 46 -14.79 -21.04 5.86
N ASP A 47 -13.67 -21.54 5.34
CA ASP A 47 -12.58 -20.73 4.76
C ASP A 47 -13.18 -19.92 3.60
N GLN A 48 -13.48 -18.63 3.82
CA GLN A 48 -14.31 -17.83 2.90
C GLN A 48 -13.67 -17.57 1.52
N TYR A 49 -12.39 -17.92 1.32
CA TYR A 49 -11.66 -17.60 0.09
C TYR A 49 -10.75 -18.72 -0.44
N PRO A 50 -11.26 -19.94 -0.69
CA PRO A 50 -10.43 -21.09 -1.08
C PRO A 50 -9.87 -20.96 -2.51
N ILE A 51 -10.45 -20.09 -3.35
CA ILE A 51 -9.98 -19.82 -4.71
C ILE A 51 -8.67 -19.02 -4.70
N LEU A 52 -8.45 -18.17 -3.69
CA LEU A 52 -7.29 -17.28 -3.62
C LEU A 52 -5.99 -18.05 -3.32
N ARG A 53 -6.06 -19.16 -2.57
CA ARG A 53 -4.92 -20.07 -2.34
C ARG A 53 -4.46 -20.81 -3.61
N LYS A 54 -5.29 -20.87 -4.66
CA LYS A 54 -4.88 -21.46 -5.95
C LYS A 54 -3.98 -20.53 -6.77
N ARG A 55 -3.97 -19.23 -6.45
CA ARG A 55 -3.10 -18.24 -7.10
C ARG A 55 -1.68 -18.41 -6.56
N ARG A 56 -0.75 -18.80 -7.41
CA ARG A 56 0.69 -18.93 -7.05
C ARG A 56 1.48 -17.65 -7.34
N ARG A 57 0.92 -16.73 -8.13
CA ARG A 57 1.52 -15.44 -8.50
C ARG A 57 0.49 -14.34 -8.34
N LEU A 58 0.92 -13.17 -7.90
CA LEU A 58 0.06 -12.02 -7.73
C LEU A 58 0.58 -10.84 -8.55
N PHE A 59 -0.24 -10.28 -9.43
CA PHE A 59 0.07 -9.09 -10.20
C PHE A 59 -0.62 -7.89 -9.56
N VAL A 60 0.17 -7.08 -8.87
CA VAL A 60 -0.28 -5.87 -8.18
C VAL A 60 -0.08 -4.69 -9.10
N ILE A 61 -1.18 -4.12 -9.57
CA ILE A 61 -1.19 -2.93 -10.43
C ILE A 61 -1.31 -1.70 -9.51
N ALA A 62 -0.22 -0.95 -9.38
CA ALA A 62 -0.07 0.20 -8.50
C ALA A 62 0.51 1.39 -9.29
N VAL A 63 -0.17 1.73 -10.38
CA VAL A 63 0.27 2.78 -11.30
C VAL A 63 -0.43 4.08 -10.93
N ASP A 64 0.31 5.01 -10.36
CA ASP A 64 -0.19 6.30 -9.83
C ASP A 64 -0.40 7.35 -10.94
N CYS A 65 -1.11 6.98 -12.00
CA CYS A 65 -1.45 7.83 -13.16
C CYS A 65 -2.72 8.64 -12.91
N TYR A 66 -2.55 9.92 -12.57
CA TYR A 66 -3.65 10.82 -12.26
C TYR A 66 -3.66 12.07 -13.14
N THR A 67 -4.84 12.63 -13.35
CA THR A 67 -5.01 13.93 -13.98
C THR A 67 -4.51 15.06 -13.06
N ASP A 68 -4.49 16.29 -13.57
CA ASP A 68 -4.07 17.47 -12.80
C ASP A 68 -4.98 17.78 -11.60
N SER A 69 -6.25 17.37 -11.69
CA SER A 69 -7.21 17.44 -10.59
C SER A 69 -7.13 16.25 -9.63
N GLY A 70 -6.17 15.33 -9.87
CA GLY A 70 -6.04 14.10 -9.09
C GLY A 70 -7.04 13.02 -9.47
N GLY A 71 -7.82 13.21 -10.55
CA GLY A 71 -8.74 12.20 -11.07
C GLY A 71 -8.00 11.07 -11.78
N PHE A 72 -8.74 10.04 -12.18
CA PHE A 72 -8.21 8.90 -12.91
C PHE A 72 -7.83 9.26 -14.35
N ASP A 73 -6.59 8.94 -14.74
CA ASP A 73 -6.09 9.20 -16.10
C ASP A 73 -6.23 7.97 -17.00
N LYS A 74 -6.47 8.18 -18.30
CA LYS A 74 -6.59 7.09 -19.31
C LYS A 74 -5.34 6.22 -19.38
N LYS A 75 -4.16 6.76 -19.08
CA LYS A 75 -2.92 5.99 -18.99
C LYS A 75 -2.98 4.91 -17.89
N MET A 76 -3.73 5.15 -16.81
CA MET A 76 -3.97 4.14 -15.78
C MET A 76 -4.78 2.97 -16.37
N THR A 77 -5.86 3.26 -17.10
CA THR A 77 -6.67 2.24 -17.80
C THR A 77 -5.81 1.40 -18.73
N GLN A 78 -5.01 2.06 -19.56
CA GLN A 78 -4.12 1.40 -20.51
C GLN A 78 -3.15 0.46 -19.79
N ALA A 79 -2.50 0.92 -18.72
CA ALA A 79 -1.57 0.11 -17.95
C ALA A 79 -2.26 -1.12 -17.31
N ILE A 80 -3.48 -0.95 -16.81
CA ILE A 80 -4.29 -2.05 -16.25
C ILE A 80 -4.59 -3.09 -17.34
N GLU A 81 -5.15 -2.64 -18.47
CA GLU A 81 -5.52 -3.54 -19.57
C GLU A 81 -4.31 -4.26 -20.16
N GLU A 82 -3.22 -3.55 -20.42
CA GLU A 82 -2.00 -4.13 -21.00
C GLU A 82 -1.39 -5.17 -20.07
N THR A 83 -1.41 -4.93 -18.75
CA THR A 83 -0.95 -5.89 -17.75
C THR A 83 -1.81 -7.14 -17.76
N ILE A 84 -3.14 -7.00 -17.67
CA ILE A 84 -4.07 -8.13 -17.67
C ILE A 84 -3.95 -8.93 -18.98
N LYS A 85 -3.94 -8.26 -20.13
CA LYS A 85 -3.78 -8.89 -21.46
C LYS A 85 -2.42 -9.59 -21.57
N ALA A 86 -1.34 -9.03 -21.04
CA ALA A 86 -0.01 -9.63 -21.10
C ALA A 86 0.05 -10.94 -20.30
N VAL A 87 -0.52 -10.94 -19.09
CA VAL A 87 -0.59 -12.14 -18.24
C VAL A 87 -1.53 -13.19 -18.83
N LYS A 88 -2.74 -12.78 -19.27
CA LYS A 88 -3.75 -13.70 -19.85
C LYS A 88 -3.33 -14.30 -21.19
N SER A 89 -2.39 -13.69 -21.92
CA SER A 89 -1.84 -14.22 -23.18
C SER A 89 -1.00 -15.50 -23.02
N ASP A 90 -0.66 -15.89 -21.79
CA ASP A 90 0.00 -17.14 -21.45
C ASP A 90 -0.95 -18.01 -20.62
N PRO A 91 -1.57 -19.05 -21.20
CA PRO A 91 -2.62 -19.83 -20.52
C PRO A 91 -2.17 -20.46 -19.19
N HIS A 92 -0.90 -20.86 -19.08
CA HIS A 92 -0.37 -21.46 -17.87
C HIS A 92 -0.22 -20.39 -16.78
N LEU A 93 0.34 -19.23 -17.14
CA LEU A 93 0.47 -18.09 -16.23
C LEU A 93 -0.91 -17.60 -15.79
N ALA A 94 -1.85 -17.43 -16.72
CA ALA A 94 -3.20 -16.94 -16.46
C ALA A 94 -3.93 -17.77 -15.40
N LYS A 95 -3.80 -19.10 -15.45
CA LYS A 95 -4.46 -20.01 -14.49
C LYS A 95 -3.97 -19.83 -13.06
N ILE A 96 -2.68 -19.55 -12.88
CA ILE A 96 -2.05 -19.46 -11.55
C ILE A 96 -1.89 -18.02 -11.05
N SER A 97 -2.30 -17.03 -11.82
CA SER A 97 -2.12 -15.62 -11.50
C SER A 97 -3.39 -15.01 -10.93
N GLY A 98 -3.26 -14.24 -9.86
CA GLY A 98 -4.29 -13.33 -9.41
C GLY A 98 -3.90 -11.87 -9.69
N PHE A 99 -4.89 -10.97 -9.70
CA PHE A 99 -4.70 -9.55 -9.92
C PHE A 99 -5.19 -8.72 -8.74
N VAL A 100 -4.42 -7.70 -8.38
CA VAL A 100 -4.79 -6.73 -7.34
C VAL A 100 -4.60 -5.33 -7.90
N LEU A 101 -5.60 -4.47 -7.77
CA LEU A 101 -5.43 -3.04 -8.00
C LEU A 101 -5.08 -2.37 -6.67
N SER A 102 -4.05 -1.54 -6.64
CA SER A 102 -3.67 -0.76 -5.47
C SER A 102 -3.60 0.72 -5.80
N THR A 103 -4.41 1.54 -5.12
CA THR A 103 -4.60 2.96 -5.45
C THR A 103 -4.85 3.81 -4.20
N ALA A 104 -4.52 5.10 -4.29
CA ALA A 104 -4.91 6.09 -3.29
C ALA A 104 -6.39 6.49 -3.34
N MET A 105 -7.11 6.14 -4.41
CA MET A 105 -8.52 6.49 -4.55
C MET A 105 -9.40 5.68 -3.58
N PRO A 106 -10.48 6.29 -3.05
CA PRO A 106 -11.49 5.55 -2.31
C PRO A 106 -12.25 4.59 -3.24
N MET A 107 -13.01 3.67 -2.63
CA MET A 107 -13.67 2.59 -3.36
C MET A 107 -14.66 3.07 -4.42
N ASN A 108 -15.51 4.05 -4.09
CA ASN A 108 -16.48 4.65 -5.01
C ASN A 108 -15.80 5.23 -6.27
N GLU A 109 -14.79 6.08 -6.10
CA GLU A 109 -14.05 6.67 -7.22
C GLU A 109 -13.30 5.61 -8.03
N THR A 110 -12.78 4.57 -7.36
CA THR A 110 -12.12 3.44 -8.02
C THR A 110 -13.09 2.69 -8.92
N LEU A 111 -14.31 2.39 -8.44
CA LEU A 111 -15.33 1.72 -9.25
C LEU A 111 -15.78 2.56 -10.44
N GLU A 112 -16.04 3.85 -10.22
CA GLU A 112 -16.39 4.78 -11.31
C GLU A 112 -15.30 4.81 -12.38
N SER A 113 -14.04 4.88 -11.95
CA SER A 113 -12.87 4.89 -12.83
C SER A 113 -12.71 3.60 -13.65
N LEU A 114 -12.89 2.44 -13.02
CA LEU A 114 -12.85 1.15 -13.71
C LEU A 114 -13.99 1.03 -14.73
N ASN A 115 -15.19 1.48 -14.38
CA ASN A 115 -16.34 1.50 -15.28
C ASN A 115 -16.11 2.43 -16.48
N MET A 116 -15.60 3.65 -16.25
CA MET A 116 -15.24 4.59 -17.32
C MET A 116 -14.15 4.02 -18.25
N GLY A 117 -13.25 3.20 -17.70
CA GLY A 117 -12.22 2.49 -18.43
C GLY A 117 -12.67 1.21 -19.12
N ASN A 118 -13.95 0.81 -19.01
CA ASN A 118 -14.45 -0.50 -19.46
C ASN A 118 -13.65 -1.70 -18.90
N ILE A 119 -13.08 -1.56 -17.70
CA ILE A 119 -12.34 -2.64 -17.04
C ILE A 119 -13.33 -3.47 -16.22
N HIS A 120 -13.37 -4.77 -16.48
CA HIS A 120 -14.27 -5.66 -15.75
C HIS A 120 -13.78 -5.88 -14.33
N MET A 121 -14.64 -5.57 -13.37
CA MET A 121 -14.42 -5.81 -11.93
C MET A 121 -14.00 -7.25 -11.59
N LYS A 122 -14.52 -8.23 -12.34
CA LYS A 122 -14.20 -9.66 -12.21
C LYS A 122 -12.77 -10.03 -12.62
N ASP A 123 -12.02 -9.10 -13.21
CA ASP A 123 -10.62 -9.32 -13.53
C ASP A 123 -9.70 -9.21 -12.31
N PHE A 124 -10.18 -8.65 -11.20
CA PHE A 124 -9.42 -8.50 -9.96
C PHE A 124 -9.84 -9.52 -8.91
N ASP A 125 -8.86 -10.05 -8.20
CA ASP A 125 -9.05 -10.91 -7.04
C ASP A 125 -9.08 -10.09 -5.73
N ALA A 126 -8.52 -8.87 -5.72
CA ALA A 126 -8.68 -7.90 -4.63
C ALA A 126 -8.50 -6.45 -5.12
N LEU A 127 -9.03 -5.50 -4.35
CA LEU A 127 -8.74 -4.07 -4.48
C LEU A 127 -8.17 -3.55 -3.16
N ILE A 128 -7.08 -2.79 -3.24
CA ILE A 128 -6.48 -2.06 -2.13
C ILE A 128 -6.73 -0.57 -2.42
N CYS A 129 -7.63 0.03 -1.65
CA CYS A 129 -8.06 1.41 -1.86
C CYS A 129 -7.52 2.32 -0.76
N SER A 130 -7.68 3.64 -0.95
CA SER A 130 -7.39 4.63 0.10
C SER A 130 -5.96 4.50 0.66
N SER A 131 -4.98 4.27 -0.23
CA SER A 131 -3.56 4.07 0.09
C SER A 131 -3.26 2.88 1.02
N GLY A 132 -4.16 1.89 1.02
CA GLY A 132 -4.04 0.69 1.85
C GLY A 132 -4.81 0.76 3.16
N SER A 133 -5.68 1.75 3.36
CA SER A 133 -6.58 1.76 4.52
C SER A 133 -7.80 0.86 4.36
N GLU A 134 -8.09 0.39 3.15
CA GLU A 134 -9.23 -0.48 2.87
C GLU A 134 -8.82 -1.57 1.88
N MET A 135 -9.34 -2.77 2.10
CA MET A 135 -9.12 -3.93 1.25
C MET A 135 -10.46 -4.57 0.93
N TYR A 136 -10.68 -4.87 -0.34
CA TYR A 136 -11.91 -5.47 -0.81
C TYR A 136 -11.64 -6.73 -1.62
N TYR A 137 -12.52 -7.71 -1.51
CA TYR A 137 -12.56 -8.87 -2.39
C TYR A 137 -13.83 -8.85 -3.24
N PRO A 138 -13.82 -9.47 -4.43
CA PRO A 138 -15.04 -9.72 -5.17
C PRO A 138 -16.06 -10.45 -4.28
N GLY A 139 -17.35 -10.16 -4.47
CA GLY A 139 -18.44 -10.86 -3.80
C GLY A 139 -18.40 -12.37 -4.07
N SER A 140 -19.15 -13.14 -3.27
CA SER A 140 -19.19 -14.61 -3.34
C SER A 140 -19.22 -15.11 -4.79
N TYR A 141 -18.45 -16.16 -5.10
CA TYR A 141 -18.38 -16.78 -6.43
C TYR A 141 -19.62 -17.67 -6.71
N SER A 142 -20.79 -17.31 -6.20
CA SER A 142 -22.00 -18.15 -6.13
C SER A 142 -22.96 -18.03 -7.33
N GLY A 143 -22.67 -17.18 -8.30
CA GLY A 143 -23.46 -16.94 -9.51
C GLY A 143 -24.66 -15.98 -9.36
N SER A 144 -24.76 -15.22 -8.26
CA SER A 144 -25.88 -14.31 -7.98
C SER A 144 -25.61 -12.86 -8.40
N GLU A 145 -26.63 -12.00 -8.51
CA GLU A 145 -26.43 -10.57 -8.82
C GLU A 145 -25.57 -9.83 -7.76
N GLU A 146 -25.53 -10.35 -6.52
CA GLU A 146 -24.65 -9.88 -5.44
C GLU A 146 -23.15 -10.18 -5.70
N ASP A 147 -22.82 -11.07 -6.66
CA ASP A 147 -21.43 -11.40 -7.05
C ASP A 147 -20.70 -10.23 -7.74
N SER A 148 -21.44 -9.20 -8.14
CA SER A 148 -20.87 -7.99 -8.75
C SER A 148 -20.36 -6.98 -7.72
N LYS A 149 -20.67 -7.18 -6.43
CA LYS A 149 -20.33 -6.24 -5.36
C LYS A 149 -19.09 -6.67 -4.62
N PHE A 150 -18.09 -5.79 -4.56
CA PHE A 150 -16.94 -5.99 -3.69
C PHE A 150 -17.33 -5.86 -2.23
N SER A 151 -16.78 -6.75 -1.41
CA SER A 151 -16.98 -6.79 0.05
C SER A 151 -15.71 -6.37 0.78
N LEU A 152 -15.87 -5.53 1.81
CA LEU A 152 -14.78 -5.08 2.65
C LEU A 152 -14.21 -6.25 3.46
N ASP A 153 -12.88 -6.36 3.53
CA ASP A 153 -12.20 -7.29 4.43
C ASP A 153 -12.22 -6.72 5.87
N PHE A 154 -13.17 -7.21 6.68
CA PHE A 154 -13.30 -6.81 8.08
C PHE A 154 -12.13 -7.28 8.97
N ASP A 155 -11.46 -8.38 8.61
CA ASP A 155 -10.28 -8.84 9.33
C ASP A 155 -9.11 -7.89 9.09
N TYR A 156 -8.93 -7.42 7.84
CA TYR A 156 -7.96 -6.39 7.50
C TYR A 156 -8.26 -5.06 8.22
N ALA A 157 -9.52 -4.62 8.24
CA ALA A 157 -9.92 -3.41 8.94
C ALA A 157 -9.56 -3.47 10.44
N LYS A 158 -9.85 -4.60 11.10
CA LYS A 158 -9.45 -4.82 12.51
C LYS A 158 -7.93 -4.87 12.69
N HIS A 159 -7.21 -5.46 11.73
CA HIS A 159 -5.75 -5.58 11.76
C HIS A 159 -5.08 -4.20 11.79
N ILE A 160 -5.59 -3.24 11.02
CA ILE A 160 -4.97 -1.92 10.88
C ILE A 160 -5.40 -0.88 11.93
N GLU A 161 -6.49 -1.13 12.67
CA GLU A 161 -7.08 -0.23 13.69
C GLU A 161 -6.17 0.04 14.89
N TYR A 162 -5.07 -0.72 15.06
CA TYR A 162 -4.21 -0.64 16.25
C TYR A 162 -3.77 0.80 16.59
N ARG A 163 -4.27 1.32 17.72
CA ARG A 163 -4.01 2.67 18.25
C ARG A 163 -4.27 3.79 17.24
N TRP A 164 -5.23 3.58 16.34
CA TRP A 164 -5.59 4.60 15.37
C TRP A 164 -6.32 5.77 16.04
N GLY A 165 -5.85 6.98 15.75
CA GLY A 165 -6.30 8.22 16.40
C GLY A 165 -6.96 9.17 15.42
N HIS A 166 -7.93 8.70 14.62
CA HIS A 166 -8.58 9.42 13.51
C HIS A 166 -8.79 10.92 13.79
N GLU A 167 -9.57 11.24 14.82
CA GLU A 167 -9.92 12.62 15.19
C GLU A 167 -8.72 13.45 15.68
N GLY A 168 -7.78 12.82 16.38
CA GLY A 168 -6.57 13.47 16.88
C GLY A 168 -5.63 13.87 15.74
N VAL A 169 -5.45 12.96 14.78
CA VAL A 169 -4.68 13.19 13.55
C VAL A 169 -5.33 14.30 12.73
N LYS A 170 -6.65 14.19 12.48
CA LYS A 170 -7.43 15.14 11.70
C LYS A 170 -7.24 16.57 12.19
N ARG A 171 -7.53 16.83 13.48
CA ARG A 171 -7.36 18.16 14.09
C ARG A 171 -5.92 18.65 14.05
N THR A 172 -4.95 17.75 14.25
CA THR A 172 -3.54 18.14 14.29
C THR A 172 -3.02 18.54 12.91
N ILE A 173 -3.39 17.84 11.85
CA ILE A 173 -2.98 18.19 10.47
C ILE A 173 -3.56 19.55 10.06
N VAL A 174 -4.86 19.78 10.25
CA VAL A 174 -5.48 21.08 9.95
C VAL A 174 -4.76 22.21 10.69
N LYS A 175 -4.47 22.01 11.98
CA LYS A 175 -3.73 22.99 12.77
C LYS A 175 -2.31 23.20 12.22
N LEU A 176 -1.55 22.15 11.95
CA LEU A 176 -0.15 22.25 11.52
C LEU A 176 0.01 22.85 10.10
N MET A 177 -0.92 22.57 9.20
CA MET A 177 -0.86 22.99 7.81
C MET A 177 -1.41 24.40 7.61
N ASN A 178 -2.46 24.77 8.35
CA ASN A 178 -3.12 26.07 8.20
C ASN A 178 -2.65 27.11 9.22
N SER A 179 -1.91 26.73 10.27
CA SER A 179 -1.27 27.70 11.17
C SER A 179 0.11 28.07 10.63
N GLN A 180 0.36 29.35 10.41
CA GLN A 180 1.72 29.85 10.21
C GLN A 180 2.42 29.86 11.58
N ASP A 181 3.29 28.87 11.82
CA ASP A 181 4.21 28.91 12.97
C ASP A 181 5.10 30.16 12.83
N GLY A 182 4.76 31.27 13.51
CA GLY A 182 5.65 32.44 13.63
C GLY A 182 5.02 33.83 13.59
N GLN A 183 3.72 34.01 13.35
CA GLN A 183 3.05 35.31 13.52
C GLN A 183 2.00 35.21 14.62
N GLY A 184 2.30 35.82 15.77
CA GLY A 184 1.34 35.97 16.87
C GLY A 184 0.07 36.66 16.38
N GLU A 185 -1.07 36.16 16.89
CA GLU A 185 -2.43 36.73 17.01
C GLU A 185 -2.99 37.79 16.03
N ASN A 186 -2.33 38.10 14.92
CA ASN A 186 -2.82 38.98 13.86
C ASN A 186 -3.18 38.11 12.66
N LYS A 187 -4.23 37.30 12.79
CA LYS A 187 -4.86 36.65 11.64
C LYS A 187 -5.50 37.73 10.78
N SER A 188 -4.90 38.07 9.65
CA SER A 188 -5.67 38.65 8.57
C SER A 188 -6.64 37.58 8.08
N GLU A 189 -7.94 37.91 7.98
CA GLU A 189 -9.03 37.01 7.57
C GLU A 189 -8.92 36.50 6.12
N SER A 190 -7.78 36.68 5.46
CA SER A 190 -7.58 36.47 4.02
C SER A 190 -6.54 35.41 3.67
N SER A 191 -5.92 34.71 4.63
CA SER A 191 -4.98 33.63 4.29
C SER A 191 -5.73 32.38 3.81
N VAL A 192 -5.62 32.08 2.52
CA VAL A 192 -6.12 30.83 1.91
C VAL A 192 -5.56 29.63 2.69
N ALA A 193 -6.43 28.70 3.08
CA ALA A 193 -6.04 27.45 3.75
C ALA A 193 -5.06 26.68 2.86
N VAL A 194 -4.04 26.05 3.46
CA VAL A 194 -3.09 25.21 2.70
C VAL A 194 -3.74 23.88 2.35
N VAL A 195 -4.53 23.35 3.30
CA VAL A 195 -5.33 22.13 3.13
C VAL A 195 -6.72 22.30 3.70
N ASP A 196 -7.69 21.65 3.07
CA ASP A 196 -9.04 21.45 3.60
C ASP A 196 -9.34 19.96 3.70
N GLU A 197 -10.26 19.59 4.58
CA GLU A 197 -10.70 18.21 4.66
C GLU A 197 -11.39 17.75 3.38
N ASP A 198 -11.12 16.50 3.03
CA ASP A 198 -11.71 15.79 1.90
C ASP A 198 -12.60 14.66 2.42
N GLU A 199 -13.75 15.03 3.00
CA GLU A 199 -14.67 14.09 3.64
C GLU A 199 -15.11 12.98 2.67
N GLY A 200 -15.31 13.32 1.38
CA GLY A 200 -15.75 12.39 0.35
C GLY A 200 -14.74 11.30 0.00
N SER A 201 -13.48 11.45 0.42
CA SER A 201 -12.44 10.43 0.27
C SER A 201 -11.79 10.02 1.58
N SER A 202 -12.39 10.43 2.70
CA SER A 202 -12.03 9.94 4.02
C SER A 202 -12.87 8.71 4.37
N ASN A 203 -12.33 7.85 5.23
CA ASN A 203 -13.01 6.68 5.77
C ASN A 203 -12.52 6.42 7.21
N GLY A 204 -13.02 5.37 7.87
CA GLY A 204 -12.64 5.07 9.26
C GLY A 204 -11.13 4.95 9.52
N HIS A 205 -10.35 4.56 8.50
CA HIS A 205 -8.91 4.35 8.56
C HIS A 205 -8.11 5.28 7.63
N CYS A 206 -8.72 6.32 7.07
CA CYS A 206 -8.03 7.29 6.23
C CYS A 206 -8.62 8.67 6.42
N VAL A 207 -7.79 9.61 6.87
CA VAL A 207 -8.13 11.03 6.83
C VAL A 207 -7.52 11.62 5.57
N SER A 208 -8.37 12.06 4.64
CA SER A 208 -7.96 12.70 3.39
C SER A 208 -8.11 14.21 3.47
N PHE A 209 -7.18 14.94 2.88
CA PHE A 209 -7.20 16.39 2.77
C PHE A 209 -6.95 16.83 1.33
N LEU A 210 -7.74 17.79 0.84
CA LEU A 210 -7.48 18.49 -0.41
C LEU A 210 -6.36 19.51 -0.20
N VAL A 211 -5.33 19.46 -1.06
CA VAL A 211 -4.24 20.43 -1.06
C VAL A 211 -4.66 21.63 -1.92
N LYS A 212 -4.88 22.78 -1.27
CA LYS A 212 -5.29 24.03 -1.93
C LYS A 212 -4.10 24.86 -2.38
N ASP A 213 -3.02 24.87 -1.61
CA ASP A 213 -1.79 25.60 -1.93
C ASP A 213 -0.57 24.68 -1.82
N LYS A 214 -0.15 24.11 -2.97
CA LYS A 214 1.02 23.24 -3.07
C LYS A 214 2.32 23.96 -2.67
N THR A 215 2.42 25.27 -2.84
CA THR A 215 3.65 26.03 -2.56
C THR A 215 3.92 26.18 -1.06
N LYS A 216 2.87 26.07 -0.24
CA LYS A 216 2.94 26.12 1.22
C LYS A 216 2.81 24.74 1.87
N ALA A 217 2.61 23.69 1.08
CA ALA A 217 2.49 22.33 1.58
C ALA A 217 3.79 21.88 2.24
N MET A 218 3.68 21.28 3.43
CA MET A 218 4.83 20.81 4.19
C MET A 218 5.27 19.42 3.71
N PRO A 219 6.56 19.15 3.49
CA PRO A 219 7.02 17.82 3.13
C PRO A 219 6.64 16.76 4.17
N VAL A 220 6.40 15.53 3.70
CA VAL A 220 5.98 14.38 4.52
C VAL A 220 6.91 14.16 5.70
N ASP A 221 8.23 14.21 5.50
CA ASP A 221 9.20 13.99 6.58
C ASP A 221 9.03 14.98 7.74
N LYS A 222 8.78 16.26 7.42
CA LYS A 222 8.58 17.31 8.43
C LYS A 222 7.23 17.18 9.13
N LEU A 223 6.17 16.83 8.41
CA LEU A 223 4.87 16.51 9.02
C LEU A 223 4.97 15.31 9.96
N ARG A 224 5.66 14.25 9.51
CA ARG A 224 5.88 13.03 10.28
C ARG A 224 6.62 13.32 11.58
N GLU A 225 7.67 14.15 11.53
CA GLU A 225 8.38 14.61 12.73
C GLU A 225 7.43 15.32 13.71
N LYS A 226 6.67 16.32 13.22
CA LYS A 226 5.74 17.09 14.06
C LYS A 226 4.65 16.23 14.68
N LEU A 227 4.15 15.22 13.97
CA LEU A 227 3.15 14.28 14.48
C LEU A 227 3.75 13.33 15.51
N ARG A 228 4.95 12.80 15.27
CA ARG A 228 5.64 11.89 16.22
C ARG A 228 5.94 12.57 17.56
N ILE A 229 6.36 13.84 17.56
CA ILE A 229 6.58 14.61 18.81
C ILE A 229 5.27 14.76 19.62
N ARG A 230 4.11 14.73 18.96
CA ARG A 230 2.79 14.76 19.59
C ARG A 230 2.24 13.38 19.93
N GLY A 231 3.05 12.32 19.81
CA GLY A 231 2.64 10.95 20.07
C GLY A 231 1.75 10.32 18.99
N LEU A 232 1.53 11.00 17.86
CA LEU A 232 0.72 10.50 16.76
C LEU A 232 1.60 9.69 15.80
N ARG A 233 1.38 8.38 15.76
CA ARG A 233 2.08 7.43 14.88
C ARG A 233 1.15 6.99 13.77
N CYS A 234 1.46 7.41 12.55
CA CYS A 234 0.66 7.15 11.36
C CYS A 234 1.57 7.24 10.12
N HIS A 235 1.05 6.77 8.99
CA HIS A 235 1.66 7.03 7.69
C HIS A 235 0.99 8.23 7.03
N LEU A 236 1.79 9.01 6.31
CA LEU A 236 1.38 10.21 5.62
C LEU A 236 1.90 10.09 4.21
N MET A 237 1.04 10.35 3.24
CA MET A 237 1.44 10.41 1.84
C MET A 237 0.71 11.53 1.11
N TYR A 238 1.46 12.32 0.35
CA TYR A 238 0.87 13.03 -0.77
C TYR A 238 0.60 12.03 -1.88
N CYS A 239 -0.62 12.09 -2.39
CA CYS A 239 -1.12 11.20 -3.41
C CYS A 239 -1.90 11.96 -4.49
N ARG A 240 -2.21 11.26 -5.58
CA ARG A 240 -3.07 11.77 -6.65
C ARG A 240 -2.50 13.05 -7.26
N ASN A 241 -1.23 13.02 -7.69
CA ASN A 241 -0.50 14.17 -8.24
C ASN A 241 -0.43 15.35 -7.26
N SER A 242 -0.14 15.05 -5.98
CA SER A 242 -0.09 16.01 -4.85
C SER A 242 -1.35 16.85 -4.66
N THR A 243 -2.50 16.40 -5.19
CA THR A 243 -3.77 17.09 -4.96
C THR A 243 -4.39 16.73 -3.64
N ARG A 244 -3.98 15.60 -3.05
CA ARG A 244 -4.42 15.14 -1.74
C ARG A 244 -3.25 14.76 -0.84
N LEU A 245 -3.47 14.95 0.45
CA LEU A 245 -2.67 14.40 1.54
C LEU A 245 -3.54 13.39 2.27
N GLN A 246 -3.11 12.13 2.33
CA GLN A 246 -3.77 11.08 3.09
C GLN A 246 -2.97 10.72 4.33
N VAL A 247 -3.69 10.42 5.41
CA VAL A 247 -3.12 9.95 6.67
C VAL A 247 -3.83 8.69 7.11
N ILE A 248 -3.07 7.62 7.28
CA ILE A 248 -3.58 6.27 7.56
C ILE A 248 -2.88 5.66 8.80
N PRO A 249 -3.48 4.65 9.45
CA PRO A 249 -2.90 3.99 10.62
C PRO A 249 -1.47 3.47 10.40
N LEU A 250 -0.71 3.31 11.49
CA LEU A 250 0.67 2.79 11.44
C LEU A 250 0.79 1.39 10.81
N LEU A 251 -0.27 0.58 10.92
CA LEU A 251 -0.34 -0.77 10.37
C LEU A 251 -1.08 -0.83 9.01
N ALA A 252 -1.43 0.32 8.44
CA ALA A 252 -1.92 0.43 7.07
C ALA A 252 -0.87 1.06 6.14
N SER A 253 -0.63 0.43 4.99
CA SER A 253 0.03 1.03 3.82
C SER A 253 -0.20 0.11 2.62
N ARG A 254 0.06 0.57 1.39
CA ARG A 254 0.03 -0.33 0.22
C ARG A 254 0.96 -1.53 0.42
N SER A 255 2.15 -1.30 0.95
CA SER A 255 3.14 -2.35 1.25
C SER A 255 2.72 -3.28 2.38
N GLN A 256 2.09 -2.77 3.43
CA GLN A 256 1.57 -3.58 4.53
C GLN A 256 0.35 -4.40 4.11
N ALA A 257 -0.52 -3.86 3.25
CA ALA A 257 -1.61 -4.60 2.63
C ALA A 257 -1.08 -5.81 1.82
N LEU A 258 0.01 -5.66 1.07
CA LEU A 258 0.64 -6.79 0.38
C LEU A 258 1.21 -7.84 1.34
N ARG A 259 1.76 -7.43 2.48
CA ARG A 259 2.21 -8.36 3.53
C ARG A 259 1.05 -9.09 4.19
N TYR A 260 -0.07 -8.41 4.39
CA TYR A 260 -1.30 -9.04 4.86
C TYR A 260 -1.79 -10.10 3.86
N LEU A 261 -1.79 -9.80 2.55
CA LEU A 261 -2.12 -10.78 1.51
C LEU A 261 -1.17 -11.98 1.48
N PHE A 262 0.13 -11.79 1.76
CA PHE A 262 1.07 -12.92 1.90
C PHE A 262 0.60 -13.90 2.98
N VAL A 263 0.24 -13.41 4.16
CA VAL A 263 -0.24 -14.25 5.27
C VAL A 263 -1.62 -14.83 4.98
N ARG A 264 -2.55 -13.99 4.51
CA ARG A 264 -3.95 -14.37 4.28
C ARG A 264 -4.11 -15.36 3.13
N TRP A 265 -3.35 -15.19 2.05
CA TRP A 265 -3.49 -16.00 0.83
C TRP A 265 -2.40 -17.07 0.69
N GLY A 266 -1.34 -17.03 1.50
CA GLY A 266 -0.20 -17.95 1.38
C GLY A 266 0.68 -17.69 0.15
N VAL A 267 0.56 -16.51 -0.48
CA VAL A 267 1.34 -16.15 -1.68
C VAL A 267 2.61 -15.42 -1.28
N ASN A 268 3.76 -16.10 -1.38
CA ASN A 268 5.06 -15.51 -1.04
C ASN A 268 5.28 -14.16 -1.73
N VAL A 269 5.77 -13.16 -1.00
CA VAL A 269 6.09 -11.82 -1.48
C VAL A 269 7.02 -11.85 -2.71
N ALA A 270 7.95 -12.80 -2.79
CA ALA A 270 8.81 -13.00 -3.96
C ALA A 270 8.03 -13.40 -5.23
N ASN A 271 6.82 -13.95 -5.09
CA ASN A 271 5.90 -14.30 -6.19
C ASN A 271 4.92 -13.19 -6.55
N MET A 272 5.05 -12.02 -5.92
CA MET A 272 4.31 -10.81 -6.28
C MET A 272 5.06 -10.02 -7.35
N TYR A 273 4.31 -9.47 -8.30
CA TYR A 273 4.76 -8.60 -9.38
C TYR A 273 4.10 -7.25 -9.18
N ILE A 274 4.88 -6.21 -8.84
CA ILE A 274 4.41 -4.84 -8.68
C ILE A 274 4.60 -4.12 -10.01
N ILE A 275 3.51 -3.65 -10.61
CA ILE A 275 3.50 -2.81 -11.80
C ILE A 275 3.26 -1.38 -11.32
N ALA A 276 4.24 -0.50 -11.51
CA ALA A 276 4.19 0.88 -11.04
C ALA A 276 4.84 1.85 -12.02
N GLY A 277 4.64 3.16 -11.87
CA GLY A 277 5.35 4.18 -12.63
C GLY A 277 6.77 4.44 -12.13
N GLU A 278 7.59 5.12 -12.92
CA GLU A 278 8.88 5.67 -12.45
C GLU A 278 8.69 6.71 -11.35
N LYS A 279 7.58 7.45 -11.49
CA LYS A 279 7.04 8.41 -10.56
C LYS A 279 5.72 7.91 -9.99
N GLY A 280 5.27 8.49 -8.87
CA GLY A 280 3.98 8.18 -8.26
C GLY A 280 3.76 8.90 -6.95
N ASP A 281 2.91 8.31 -6.11
CA ASP A 281 2.61 8.82 -4.78
C ASP A 281 3.83 8.71 -3.87
N THR A 282 3.86 9.49 -2.79
CA THR A 282 5.05 9.59 -1.92
C THR A 282 5.41 8.29 -1.19
N ASP A 283 4.50 7.32 -1.11
CA ASP A 283 4.74 5.97 -0.56
C ASP A 283 5.29 4.98 -1.60
N LEU A 284 5.47 5.39 -2.87
CA LEU A 284 5.99 4.53 -3.93
C LEU A 284 7.33 3.88 -3.56
N GLU A 285 8.21 4.58 -2.86
CA GLU A 285 9.50 4.02 -2.43
C GLU A 285 9.34 2.90 -1.40
N GLU A 286 8.37 3.01 -0.51
CA GLU A 286 8.02 1.95 0.44
C GLU A 286 7.44 0.75 -0.33
N LEU A 287 6.58 0.99 -1.31
CA LEU A 287 5.97 -0.05 -2.15
C LEU A 287 7.01 -0.79 -2.99
N LEU A 288 8.01 -0.07 -3.51
CA LEU A 288 9.11 -0.64 -4.27
C LEU A 288 10.23 -1.20 -3.39
N SER A 289 10.12 -1.15 -2.06
CA SER A 289 11.07 -1.81 -1.17
C SER A 289 10.71 -3.30 -0.98
N GLY A 290 11.71 -4.18 -0.88
CA GLY A 290 11.51 -5.61 -0.61
C GLY A 290 11.75 -6.55 -1.80
N SER A 291 11.35 -7.82 -1.65
CA SER A 291 11.69 -8.94 -2.54
C SER A 291 10.71 -9.19 -3.70
N GLN A 292 9.61 -8.43 -3.80
CA GLN A 292 8.69 -8.53 -4.94
C GLN A 292 9.44 -8.24 -6.25
N LYS A 293 8.93 -8.79 -7.35
CA LYS A 293 9.41 -8.40 -8.68
C LYS A 293 8.72 -7.11 -9.08
N LYS A 294 9.43 -6.17 -9.69
CA LYS A 294 8.92 -4.84 -10.02
C LYS A 294 9.07 -4.58 -11.50
N VAL A 295 7.98 -4.13 -12.13
CA VAL A 295 7.95 -3.67 -13.51
C VAL A 295 7.59 -2.19 -13.50
N ILE A 296 8.56 -1.36 -13.83
CA ILE A 296 8.46 0.09 -13.82
C ILE A 296 8.11 0.57 -15.23
N LEU A 297 6.90 1.11 -15.37
CA LEU A 297 6.37 1.63 -16.62
C LEU A 297 6.95 3.04 -16.87
N LYS A 298 7.92 3.12 -17.79
CA LYS A 298 8.56 4.40 -18.13
C LYS A 298 7.59 5.33 -18.83
N GLY A 299 7.56 6.59 -18.39
CA GLY A 299 6.68 7.62 -18.97
C GLY A 299 5.18 7.45 -18.72
N ALA A 300 4.75 6.42 -17.97
CA ALA A 300 3.34 6.24 -17.63
C ALA A 300 2.83 7.38 -16.74
N VAL A 301 3.59 7.70 -15.68
CA VAL A 301 3.27 8.78 -14.73
C VAL A 301 4.08 10.02 -15.08
N GLU A 302 3.42 11.06 -15.59
CA GLU A 302 4.08 12.31 -15.98
C GLU A 302 4.58 13.10 -14.77
N ARG A 303 3.70 13.23 -13.77
CA ARG A 303 3.93 13.97 -12.52
C ARG A 303 3.55 13.10 -11.32
N GLY A 304 4.51 12.87 -10.45
CA GLY A 304 4.30 12.22 -9.16
C GLY A 304 4.24 13.24 -8.02
N SER A 305 4.26 12.75 -6.79
CA SER A 305 4.17 13.54 -5.56
C SER A 305 5.48 13.62 -4.78
N GLU A 306 6.58 13.09 -5.32
CA GLU A 306 7.83 12.85 -4.60
C GLU A 306 8.56 14.12 -4.16
N GLU A 307 8.28 15.25 -4.82
CA GLU A 307 8.80 16.56 -4.43
C GLU A 307 8.38 16.94 -3.00
N LEU A 308 7.22 16.44 -2.55
CA LEU A 308 6.72 16.67 -1.19
C LEU A 308 7.07 15.54 -0.22
N LEU A 309 7.90 14.55 -0.59
CA LEU A 309 8.29 13.48 0.33
C LEU A 309 9.32 13.96 1.36
N ARG A 310 10.42 14.55 0.87
CA ARG A 310 11.66 14.72 1.65
C ARG A 310 11.96 16.16 2.05
N THR A 311 12.78 16.30 3.09
CA THR A 311 13.44 17.57 3.44
C THR A 311 14.94 17.56 3.11
N SER A 312 15.57 18.73 3.08
CA SER A 312 17.02 18.86 2.91
C SER A 312 17.77 18.03 3.97
N GLY A 313 18.63 17.10 3.53
CA GLY A 313 19.39 16.21 4.41
C GLY A 313 18.77 14.82 4.60
N SER A 314 17.57 14.56 4.06
CA SER A 314 16.99 13.22 4.03
C SER A 314 17.80 12.29 3.11
N TYR A 315 17.76 10.98 3.37
CA TYR A 315 18.35 9.96 2.48
C TYR A 315 17.75 10.05 1.06
N LYS A 316 18.41 9.48 0.06
CA LYS A 316 17.96 9.51 -1.34
C LYS A 316 17.14 8.27 -1.69
N LYS A 317 16.35 8.34 -2.77
CA LYS A 317 15.54 7.21 -3.29
C LYS A 317 16.36 5.92 -3.43
N LYS A 318 17.57 6.05 -3.98
CA LYS A 318 18.51 4.95 -4.20
C LYS A 318 18.97 4.24 -2.91
N ASP A 319 18.85 4.90 -1.77
CA ASP A 319 19.23 4.33 -0.47
C ASP A 319 18.11 3.42 0.08
N ILE A 320 16.86 3.57 -0.41
CA ILE A 320 15.73 2.67 -0.12
C ILE A 320 15.56 1.62 -1.22
N VAL A 321 15.59 2.06 -2.48
CA VAL A 321 15.33 1.24 -3.66
C VAL A 321 16.60 1.20 -4.50
N PRO A 322 17.45 0.16 -4.35
CA PRO A 322 18.69 0.06 -5.11
C PRO A 322 18.40 0.00 -6.61
N ALA A 323 19.03 0.92 -7.36
CA ALA A 323 18.82 1.02 -8.81
C ALA A 323 19.24 -0.25 -9.56
N ASP A 324 20.27 -0.94 -9.06
CA ASP A 324 20.84 -2.14 -9.69
C ASP A 324 20.19 -3.45 -9.21
N SER A 325 18.99 -3.38 -8.61
CA SER A 325 18.29 -4.56 -8.15
C SER A 325 17.91 -5.49 -9.32
N PRO A 326 18.24 -6.79 -9.27
CA PRO A 326 17.87 -7.75 -10.32
C PRO A 326 16.36 -8.00 -10.36
N PHE A 327 15.60 -7.50 -9.39
CA PHE A 327 14.16 -7.64 -9.30
C PHE A 327 13.41 -6.43 -9.90
N ILE A 328 14.10 -5.38 -10.34
CA ILE A 328 13.51 -4.18 -10.96
C ILE A 328 13.75 -4.19 -12.46
N PHE A 329 12.67 -4.02 -13.22
CA PHE A 329 12.70 -4.01 -14.67
C PHE A 329 11.97 -2.80 -15.19
N TYR A 330 12.63 -2.02 -16.03
CA TYR A 330 12.01 -0.88 -16.67
C TYR A 330 11.47 -1.27 -18.04
N THR A 331 10.26 -0.84 -18.37
CA THR A 331 9.81 -0.86 -19.75
C THR A 331 10.55 0.20 -20.55
N ASN A 332 10.47 0.14 -21.88
CA ASN A 332 10.76 1.33 -22.68
C ASN A 332 9.56 2.29 -22.54
N ASN A 333 9.63 3.49 -23.13
CA ASN A 333 8.51 4.45 -23.12
C ASN A 333 7.21 3.90 -23.76
N ASP A 334 7.26 2.69 -24.33
CA ASP A 334 6.12 1.90 -24.75
C ASP A 334 5.87 0.79 -23.70
N SER A 335 4.67 0.79 -23.12
CA SER A 335 4.19 -0.23 -22.17
C SER A 335 3.45 -1.39 -22.84
N SER A 336 3.59 -1.55 -24.16
CA SER A 336 2.83 -2.55 -24.93
C SER A 336 2.86 -3.96 -24.32
N GLN A 337 1.73 -4.65 -24.47
CA GLN A 337 1.48 -6.02 -23.99
C GLN A 337 2.66 -6.98 -24.25
N GLN A 338 3.32 -6.86 -25.41
CA GLN A 338 4.44 -7.72 -25.78
C GLN A 338 5.67 -7.51 -24.90
N ILE A 339 5.95 -6.27 -24.50
CA ILE A 339 7.07 -5.90 -23.63
C ILE A 339 6.81 -6.47 -22.23
N LEU A 340 5.62 -6.23 -21.67
CA LEU A 340 5.23 -6.75 -20.36
C LEU A 340 5.32 -8.28 -20.32
N ARG A 341 4.80 -8.95 -21.36
CA ARG A 341 4.88 -10.41 -21.47
C ARG A 341 6.33 -10.92 -21.46
N LYS A 342 7.23 -10.27 -22.21
CA LYS A 342 8.65 -10.62 -22.22
C LYS A 342 9.28 -10.45 -20.84
N GLN A 343 8.95 -9.36 -20.13
CA GLN A 343 9.48 -9.11 -18.79
C GLN A 343 8.97 -10.12 -17.76
N PHE A 344 7.68 -10.44 -17.75
CA PHE A 344 7.13 -11.44 -16.84
C PHE A 344 7.77 -12.83 -17.04
N LYS A 345 8.04 -13.21 -18.30
CA LYS A 345 8.79 -14.44 -18.62
C LYS A 345 10.24 -14.39 -18.13
N LYS A 346 10.94 -13.26 -18.29
CA LYS A 346 12.32 -13.08 -17.80
C LYS A 346 12.37 -13.19 -16.27
N GLN A 347 11.48 -12.48 -15.59
CA GLN A 347 11.33 -12.49 -14.14
C GLN A 347 10.97 -13.88 -13.58
N ALA A 348 10.15 -14.66 -14.28
CA ALA A 348 9.82 -16.03 -13.88
C ALA A 348 11.04 -16.97 -13.91
N LYS A 349 12.00 -16.75 -14.83
CA LYS A 349 13.21 -17.56 -14.95
C LYS A 349 14.24 -17.29 -13.86
N LEU A 350 14.30 -16.07 -13.33
CA LEU A 350 15.23 -15.72 -12.24
C LEU A 350 14.98 -16.50 -10.96
N VAL A 351 13.74 -16.93 -10.71
CA VAL A 351 13.38 -17.77 -9.55
C VAL A 351 13.79 -19.23 -9.76
N MET A 352 13.74 -19.71 -11.00
CA MET A 352 14.09 -21.10 -11.34
C MET A 352 15.61 -21.36 -11.29
N GLY A 353 16.43 -20.30 -11.27
CA GLY A 353 17.89 -20.41 -11.23
C GLY A 353 18.51 -20.23 -9.84
N SER A 354 17.70 -19.97 -8.80
CA SER A 354 18.15 -19.79 -7.42
C SER A 354 17.94 -21.03 -6.54
N ASP A 355 17.40 -22.12 -7.10
CA ASP A 355 17.20 -23.42 -6.43
C ASP A 355 18.26 -24.46 -6.87
N LEU A 356 19.51 -24.03 -7.10
CA LEU A 356 20.65 -24.90 -7.39
C LEU A 356 21.76 -24.74 -6.36
#